data_AF-A0A1S9JC13-F1
#
_entry.id   AF-A0A1S9JC13-F1
#
_cell.length_a   1.000
_cell.length_b   1.000
_cell.length_c   1.000
_cell.angle_alpha   90.00
_cell.angle_beta   90.00
_cell.angle_gamma   90.00
#
_symmetry.space_group_name_H-M   'P 1'
#
loop_
_entity.id
_entity.type
_entity.pdbx_description
1 polymer ?
#
loop_
_entity_poly.entity_id
_entity_poly.type
_entity_poly.pdbx_seq_one_letter_code
_entity_poly.pdbx_strand_id
1 'polypeptide(L)'
;IAEGHVATNPVTATRTAKSEVRRSRLTANEYVAIHHAAEPLPIWLRLAMDLAVVTGQRVGDLCKMKWSDINDNHLHIEQGKTGAKLAIPLTLTIDALNISLADILQKCREASGSDTIIASTHHEPLSPKTVSKYFTKARNASGLSFDGDLPTFHELRSLSARLYRNQIGDKFAQRLLGHKSDSMAARYRDSRGREWDKIEINK
;
A
#
# COMPACT_ATOMS: atom_id res chain seq x y z
N ILE A 1 -25.76 18.25 -27.28
CA ILE A 1 -24.29 18.23 -27.42
C ILE A 1 -23.84 16.91 -28.02
N ALA A 2 -23.92 15.77 -27.34
CA ALA A 2 -23.64 14.47 -27.98
C ALA A 2 -24.80 14.01 -28.88
N GLU A 3 -26.04 14.17 -28.42
CA GLU A 3 -27.27 13.79 -29.16
C GLU A 3 -28.03 15.03 -29.70
N GLY A 4 -27.36 16.18 -29.84
CA GLY A 4 -27.98 17.37 -30.45
C GLY A 4 -28.96 18.18 -29.59
N HIS A 5 -29.40 17.72 -28.41
CA HIS A 5 -30.39 18.42 -27.56
C HIS A 5 -30.03 19.83 -27.04
N VAL A 6 -28.76 20.20 -27.10
CA VAL A 6 -28.24 21.49 -26.64
C VAL A 6 -27.01 21.82 -27.47
N ALA A 7 -26.85 23.09 -27.85
CA ALA A 7 -25.77 23.53 -28.74
C ALA A 7 -24.43 23.76 -28.02
N THR A 8 -24.47 24.20 -26.76
CA THR A 8 -23.29 24.56 -25.97
C THR A 8 -23.39 24.02 -24.55
N ASN A 9 -22.26 23.61 -23.97
CA ASN A 9 -22.21 23.09 -22.61
C ASN A 9 -22.06 24.25 -21.63
N PRO A 10 -23.07 24.62 -20.84
CA PRO A 10 -22.93 25.74 -19.89
C PRO A 10 -21.87 25.47 -18.81
N VAL A 11 -21.50 24.20 -18.57
CA VAL A 11 -20.48 23.82 -17.58
C VAL A 11 -19.07 24.21 -18.03
N THR A 12 -18.79 24.35 -19.33
CA THR A 12 -17.45 24.73 -19.80
C THR A 12 -17.04 26.15 -19.39
N ALA A 13 -18.01 27.02 -19.09
CA ALA A 13 -17.76 28.36 -18.58
C ALA A 13 -17.40 28.37 -17.08
N THR A 14 -17.64 27.26 -16.37
CA THR A 14 -17.32 27.14 -14.94
C THR A 14 -15.87 26.70 -14.75
N ARG A 15 -15.28 27.05 -13.60
CA ARG A 15 -13.93 26.63 -13.23
C ARG A 15 -14.00 25.42 -12.30
N THR A 16 -13.20 24.40 -12.57
CA THR A 16 -13.02 23.30 -11.63
C THR A 16 -12.35 23.82 -10.34
N ALA A 17 -12.97 23.53 -9.19
CA ALA A 17 -12.38 23.87 -7.90
C ALA A 17 -11.04 23.15 -7.73
N LYS A 18 -10.00 23.88 -7.31
CA LYS A 18 -8.72 23.28 -6.97
C LYS A 18 -8.84 22.63 -5.60
N SER A 19 -8.59 21.32 -5.52
CA SER A 19 -8.55 20.58 -4.26
C SER A 19 -7.11 20.19 -3.93
N GLU A 20 -6.66 20.55 -2.73
CA GLU A 20 -5.39 20.07 -2.20
C GLU A 20 -5.59 18.77 -1.43
N VAL A 21 -4.60 17.87 -1.52
CA VAL A 21 -4.70 16.59 -0.83
C VAL A 21 -4.34 16.77 0.65
N ARG A 22 -5.35 16.64 1.52
CA ARG A 22 -5.22 16.85 2.97
C ARG A 22 -4.69 15.65 3.75
N ARG A 23 -4.65 14.46 3.13
CA ARG A 23 -4.19 13.23 3.78
C ARG A 23 -2.70 13.23 4.00
N SER A 24 -2.33 13.06 5.26
CA SER A 24 -0.95 12.94 5.72
C SER A 24 -0.30 11.63 5.25
N ARG A 25 1.02 11.65 4.99
CA ARG A 25 1.80 10.42 4.75
C ARG A 25 2.02 9.64 6.04
N LEU A 26 2.44 8.39 5.92
CA LEU A 26 2.84 7.57 7.07
C LEU A 26 4.37 7.41 7.05
N THR A 27 5.06 7.70 8.15
CA THR A 27 6.51 7.46 8.27
C THR A 27 6.81 6.01 8.71
N ALA A 28 8.07 5.58 8.61
CA ALA A 28 8.49 4.26 9.09
C ALA A 28 8.26 4.10 10.61
N ASN A 29 8.54 5.13 11.41
CA ASN A 29 8.34 5.08 12.86
C ASN A 29 6.85 5.00 13.22
N GLU A 30 6.00 5.73 12.51
CA GLU A 30 4.55 5.65 12.71
C GLU A 30 4.00 4.28 12.29
N TYR A 31 4.54 3.70 11.22
CA TYR A 31 4.21 2.32 10.84
C TYR A 31 4.50 1.35 11.99
N VAL A 32 5.71 1.40 12.57
CA VAL A 32 6.10 0.54 13.69
C VAL A 32 5.19 0.73 14.89
N ALA A 33 4.87 1.98 15.26
CA ALA A 33 3.97 2.28 16.36
C ALA A 33 2.54 1.75 16.12
N ILE A 34 2.00 1.88 14.90
CA ILE A 34 0.68 1.32 14.54
C ILE A 34 0.72 -0.20 14.51
N HIS A 35 1.81 -0.81 14.03
CA HIS A 35 1.99 -2.27 14.00
C HIS A 35 2.05 -2.86 15.41
N HIS A 36 2.74 -2.19 16.33
CA HIS A 36 2.75 -2.54 17.74
C HIS A 36 1.35 -2.40 18.36
N ALA A 37 0.65 -1.28 18.12
CA ALA A 37 -0.71 -1.08 18.59
C ALA A 37 -1.75 -2.05 17.99
N ALA A 38 -1.38 -2.76 16.91
CA ALA A 38 -2.19 -3.82 16.30
C ALA A 38 -2.03 -5.19 16.98
N GLU A 39 -1.12 -5.35 17.95
CA GLU A 39 -0.90 -6.61 18.69
C GLU A 39 -2.17 -7.22 19.31
N PRO A 40 -3.07 -6.49 19.98
CA PRO A 40 -4.30 -7.08 20.54
C PRO A 40 -5.39 -7.33 19.48
N LEU A 41 -5.16 -6.97 18.22
CA LEU A 41 -6.09 -7.20 17.11
C LEU A 41 -5.79 -8.54 16.43
N PRO A 42 -6.70 -9.07 15.60
CA PRO A 42 -6.45 -10.32 14.90
C PRO A 42 -5.13 -10.33 14.13
N ILE A 43 -4.37 -11.42 14.23
CA ILE A 43 -3.01 -11.57 13.67
C ILE A 43 -2.91 -11.20 12.18
N TRP A 44 -3.96 -11.49 11.42
CA TRP A 44 -4.03 -11.16 9.99
C TRP A 44 -3.83 -9.67 9.71
N LEU A 45 -4.12 -8.77 10.66
CA LEU A 45 -3.94 -7.33 10.45
C LEU A 45 -2.46 -6.97 10.33
N ARG A 46 -1.62 -7.45 11.25
CA ARG A 46 -0.17 -7.19 11.23
C ARG A 46 0.45 -7.82 9.97
N LEU A 47 0.03 -9.05 9.64
CA LEU A 47 0.45 -9.73 8.41
C LEU A 47 0.03 -8.97 7.15
N ALA A 48 -1.19 -8.44 7.10
CA ALA A 48 -1.67 -7.63 5.98
C ALA A 48 -0.92 -6.30 5.86
N MET A 49 -0.55 -5.68 6.99
CA MET A 49 0.28 -4.47 7.00
C MET A 49 1.68 -4.76 6.44
N ASP A 50 2.34 -5.80 6.94
CA ASP A 50 3.68 -6.20 6.50
C ASP A 50 3.68 -6.56 5.01
N LEU A 51 2.69 -7.36 4.57
CA LEU A 51 2.50 -7.72 3.17
C LEU A 51 2.25 -6.48 2.29
N ALA A 52 1.49 -5.50 2.77
CA ALA A 52 1.19 -4.29 2.01
C ALA A 52 2.43 -3.42 1.81
N VAL A 53 3.28 -3.29 2.83
CA VAL A 53 4.49 -2.47 2.72
C VAL A 53 5.55 -3.19 1.90
N VAL A 54 5.77 -4.49 2.10
CA VAL A 54 6.79 -5.22 1.33
C VAL A 54 6.42 -5.36 -0.15
N THR A 55 5.15 -5.60 -0.49
CA THR A 55 4.73 -5.77 -1.89
C THR A 55 4.36 -4.45 -2.57
N GLY A 56 4.05 -3.42 -1.80
CA GLY A 56 3.55 -2.14 -2.29
C GLY A 56 2.19 -2.22 -2.97
N GLN A 57 1.43 -3.32 -2.85
CA GLN A 57 0.17 -3.51 -3.59
C GLN A 57 -1.03 -2.85 -2.93
N ARG A 58 -2.13 -2.69 -3.70
CA ARG A 58 -3.37 -2.08 -3.18
C ARG A 58 -4.09 -3.09 -2.30
N VAL A 59 -4.77 -2.62 -1.25
CA VAL A 59 -5.54 -3.49 -0.34
C VAL A 59 -6.55 -4.40 -1.06
N GLY A 60 -7.14 -3.92 -2.16
CA GLY A 60 -8.04 -4.70 -3.00
C GLY A 60 -7.36 -5.87 -3.72
N ASP A 61 -6.08 -5.70 -4.09
CA ASP A 61 -5.27 -6.74 -4.73
C ASP A 61 -4.74 -7.70 -3.65
N LEU A 62 -4.30 -7.19 -2.49
CA LEU A 62 -3.86 -8.00 -1.34
C LEU A 62 -4.92 -9.03 -0.91
N CYS A 63 -6.17 -8.60 -0.75
CA CYS A 63 -7.25 -9.47 -0.31
C CYS A 63 -7.61 -10.58 -1.31
N LYS A 64 -7.08 -10.51 -2.54
CA LYS A 64 -7.32 -11.48 -3.61
C LYS A 64 -6.14 -12.40 -3.87
N MET A 65 -4.97 -12.13 -3.30
CA MET A 65 -3.78 -12.95 -3.50
C MET A 65 -4.04 -14.36 -2.97
N LYS A 66 -3.76 -15.36 -3.80
CA LYS A 66 -3.88 -16.77 -3.47
C LYS A 66 -2.52 -17.43 -3.41
N TRP A 67 -2.44 -18.54 -2.69
CA TRP A 67 -1.24 -19.38 -2.71
C TRP A 67 -0.92 -19.93 -4.10
N SER A 68 -1.95 -20.16 -4.93
CA SER A 68 -1.80 -20.57 -6.33
C SER A 68 -1.12 -19.53 -7.22
N ASP A 69 -1.05 -18.28 -6.79
CA ASP A 69 -0.41 -17.20 -7.54
C ASP A 69 1.12 -17.20 -7.35
N ILE A 70 1.64 -18.07 -6.47
CA ILE A 70 3.06 -18.24 -6.24
C ILE A 70 3.59 -19.38 -7.12
N ASN A 71 4.49 -19.04 -8.03
CA ASN A 71 5.23 -19.99 -8.87
C ASN A 71 6.59 -19.39 -9.27
N ASP A 72 7.57 -20.24 -9.61
CA ASP A 72 8.92 -19.82 -10.01
C ASP A 72 9.59 -18.82 -9.05
N ASN A 73 9.41 -19.00 -7.74
CA ASN A 73 9.89 -18.11 -6.68
C ASN A 73 9.41 -16.64 -6.81
N HIS A 74 8.23 -16.44 -7.43
CA HIS A 74 7.58 -15.15 -7.56
C HIS A 74 6.10 -15.22 -7.16
N LEU A 75 5.62 -14.15 -6.53
CA LEU A 75 4.20 -13.88 -6.33
C LEU A 75 3.66 -13.12 -7.54
N HIS A 76 2.75 -13.75 -8.28
CA HIS A 76 2.13 -13.17 -9.48
C HIS A 76 0.88 -12.38 -9.11
N ILE A 77 0.73 -11.19 -9.68
CA ILE A 77 -0.34 -10.27 -9.31
C ILE A 77 -0.86 -9.59 -10.57
N GLU A 78 -2.18 -9.65 -10.77
CA GLU A 78 -2.90 -8.81 -11.72
C GLU A 78 -3.66 -7.73 -10.95
N GLN A 79 -3.24 -6.47 -11.10
CA GLN A 79 -3.83 -5.35 -10.37
C GLN A 79 -5.25 -5.06 -10.87
N GLY A 80 -6.26 -5.21 -10.02
CA GLY A 80 -7.66 -5.07 -10.42
C GLY A 80 -8.04 -3.66 -10.90
N LYS A 81 -7.32 -2.62 -10.46
CA LYS A 81 -7.59 -1.23 -10.87
C LYS A 81 -7.06 -0.89 -12.27
N THR A 82 -5.95 -1.49 -12.68
CA THR A 82 -5.17 -1.04 -13.85
C THR A 82 -4.88 -2.15 -14.86
N GLY A 83 -5.12 -3.42 -14.50
CA GLY A 83 -4.74 -4.60 -15.29
C GLY A 83 -3.23 -4.83 -15.38
N ALA A 84 -2.42 -4.14 -14.57
CA ALA A 84 -0.97 -4.33 -14.59
C ALA A 84 -0.62 -5.71 -14.01
N LYS A 85 0.21 -6.47 -14.73
CA LYS A 85 0.69 -7.79 -14.34
C LYS A 85 2.12 -7.68 -13.81
N LEU A 86 2.35 -8.20 -12.61
CA LEU A 86 3.62 -8.13 -11.90
C LEU A 86 3.97 -9.52 -11.38
N ALA A 87 5.26 -9.85 -11.39
CA ALA A 87 5.83 -11.00 -10.68
C ALA A 87 6.81 -10.44 -9.64
N ILE A 88 6.48 -10.59 -8.36
CA ILE A 88 7.27 -10.04 -7.25
C ILE A 88 8.15 -11.17 -6.68
N PRO A 89 9.48 -11.04 -6.67
CA PRO A 89 10.35 -12.08 -6.16
C PRO A 89 10.14 -12.31 -4.66
N LEU A 90 10.08 -13.56 -4.22
CA LEU A 90 9.85 -13.90 -2.80
C LEU A 90 11.01 -13.47 -1.88
N THR A 91 12.19 -13.22 -2.44
CA THR A 91 13.38 -12.74 -1.74
C THR A 91 13.34 -11.25 -1.39
N LEU A 92 12.23 -10.56 -1.68
CA LEU A 92 12.11 -9.13 -1.47
C LEU A 92 12.07 -8.77 0.03
N THR A 93 12.88 -7.79 0.43
CA THR A 93 13.00 -7.30 1.81
C THR A 93 12.86 -5.79 1.90
N ILE A 94 12.45 -5.30 3.08
CA ILE A 94 12.57 -3.89 3.47
C ILE A 94 13.45 -3.80 4.69
N ASP A 95 14.67 -3.31 4.51
CA ASP A 95 15.72 -3.34 5.52
C ASP A 95 15.38 -2.38 6.67
N ALA A 96 14.85 -1.19 6.33
CA ALA A 96 14.46 -0.16 7.31
C ALA A 96 13.37 -0.61 8.29
N LEU A 97 12.61 -1.67 7.96
CA LEU A 97 11.57 -2.25 8.82
C LEU A 97 11.90 -3.68 9.27
N ASN A 98 13.04 -4.24 8.83
CA ASN A 98 13.42 -5.63 9.01
C ASN A 98 12.30 -6.62 8.59
N ILE A 99 11.75 -6.41 7.38
CA ILE A 99 10.66 -7.21 6.83
C ILE A 99 11.17 -8.05 5.65
N SER A 100 10.83 -9.34 5.63
CA SER A 100 11.09 -10.28 4.53
C SER A 100 9.76 -10.81 3.98
N LEU A 101 9.56 -10.76 2.65
CA LEU A 101 8.34 -11.28 2.02
C LEU A 101 8.20 -12.79 2.26
N ALA A 102 9.28 -13.56 2.14
CA ALA A 102 9.26 -14.99 2.42
C ALA A 102 8.79 -15.29 3.85
N ASP A 103 9.30 -14.55 4.85
CA ASP A 103 8.93 -14.75 6.25
C ASP A 103 7.47 -14.38 6.53
N ILE A 104 6.97 -13.30 5.92
CA ILE A 104 5.55 -12.92 6.01
C ILE A 104 4.67 -14.02 5.43
N LEU A 105 5.01 -14.54 4.24
CA LEU A 105 4.25 -15.59 3.59
C LEU A 105 4.23 -16.85 4.46
N GLN A 106 5.35 -17.23 5.05
CA GLN A 106 5.41 -18.36 5.98
C GLN A 106 4.48 -18.14 7.18
N LYS A 107 4.54 -16.96 7.83
CA LYS A 107 3.65 -16.62 8.96
C LYS A 107 2.17 -16.59 8.55
N CYS A 108 1.85 -16.12 7.34
CA CYS A 108 0.50 -16.15 6.81
C CYS A 108 -0.01 -17.59 6.63
N ARG A 109 0.85 -18.49 6.15
CA ARG A 109 0.53 -19.91 5.95
C ARG A 109 0.28 -20.63 7.27
N GLU A 110 1.05 -20.30 8.30
CA GLU A 110 0.89 -20.83 9.65
C GLU A 110 -0.37 -20.30 10.34
N ALA A 111 -0.72 -19.02 10.11
CA ALA A 111 -1.88 -18.39 10.72
C ALA A 111 -3.22 -18.83 10.11
N SER A 112 -3.25 -19.36 8.88
CA SER A 112 -4.49 -19.69 8.20
C SER A 112 -4.38 -20.79 7.15
N GLY A 113 -5.35 -21.71 7.13
CA GLY A 113 -5.52 -22.74 6.09
C GLY A 113 -6.32 -22.31 4.86
N SER A 114 -6.55 -21.00 4.67
CA SER A 114 -7.33 -20.47 3.53
C SER A 114 -6.57 -20.53 2.20
N ASP A 115 -7.30 -20.53 1.08
CA ASP A 115 -6.73 -20.38 -0.26
C ASP A 115 -6.10 -19.00 -0.50
N THR A 116 -6.62 -17.97 0.18
CA THR A 116 -6.07 -16.60 0.13
C THR A 116 -4.94 -16.43 1.13
N ILE A 117 -3.88 -15.72 0.74
CA ILE A 117 -2.69 -15.47 1.58
C ILE A 117 -3.08 -14.74 2.87
N ILE A 118 -3.91 -13.70 2.76
CA ILE A 118 -4.47 -12.98 3.90
C ILE A 118 -5.92 -13.40 4.09
N ALA A 119 -6.22 -13.97 5.27
CA ALA A 119 -7.52 -14.52 5.59
C ALA A 119 -7.96 -14.15 7.00
N SER A 120 -9.27 -14.25 7.25
CA SER A 120 -9.88 -14.01 8.55
C SER A 120 -9.48 -15.10 9.56
N THR A 121 -9.84 -14.88 10.83
CA THR A 121 -9.72 -15.90 11.89
C THR A 121 -10.54 -17.16 11.63
N HIS A 122 -11.49 -17.12 10.70
CA HIS A 122 -12.30 -18.24 10.27
C HIS A 122 -11.80 -18.85 8.95
N HIS A 123 -10.59 -18.50 8.51
CA HIS A 123 -9.98 -18.98 7.26
C HIS A 123 -10.73 -18.57 5.98
N GLU A 124 -11.46 -17.46 6.04
CA GLU A 124 -12.20 -16.92 4.90
C GLU A 124 -11.52 -15.69 4.28
N PRO A 125 -11.72 -15.42 2.98
CA PRO A 125 -11.22 -14.21 2.34
C PRO A 125 -11.72 -12.94 3.04
N LEU A 126 -10.81 -11.98 3.23
CA LEU A 126 -11.14 -10.69 3.84
C LEU A 126 -11.61 -9.67 2.82
N SER A 127 -12.55 -8.80 3.22
CA SER A 127 -12.90 -7.64 2.40
C SER A 127 -11.87 -6.51 2.58
N PRO A 128 -11.56 -5.73 1.53
CA PRO A 128 -10.66 -4.57 1.66
C PRO A 128 -11.16 -3.53 2.67
N LYS A 129 -12.48 -3.40 2.81
CA LYS A 129 -13.13 -2.53 3.80
C LYS A 129 -12.83 -3.00 5.22
N THR A 130 -12.85 -4.30 5.47
CA THR A 130 -12.52 -4.89 6.78
C THR A 130 -11.07 -4.59 7.15
N VAL A 131 -10.12 -4.84 6.23
CA VAL A 131 -8.70 -4.56 6.47
C VAL A 131 -8.48 -3.08 6.78
N SER A 132 -9.05 -2.17 5.97
CA SER A 132 -8.93 -0.74 6.21
C SER A 132 -9.58 -0.30 7.53
N LYS A 133 -10.69 -0.91 7.95
CA LYS A 133 -11.36 -0.61 9.23
C LYS A 133 -10.49 -1.02 10.42
N TYR A 134 -9.87 -2.19 10.37
CA TYR A 134 -9.01 -2.67 11.45
C TYR A 134 -7.70 -1.90 11.54
N PHE A 135 -7.12 -1.48 10.41
CA PHE A 135 -6.00 -0.54 10.42
C PHE A 135 -6.38 0.79 11.09
N THR A 136 -7.55 1.34 10.80
CA THR A 136 -8.04 2.55 11.48
C THR A 136 -8.15 2.33 12.99
N LYS A 137 -8.58 1.15 13.45
CA LYS A 137 -8.60 0.81 14.89
C LYS A 137 -7.19 0.82 15.48
N ALA A 138 -6.23 0.14 14.84
CA ALA A 138 -4.83 0.11 15.29
C ALA A 138 -4.20 1.51 15.33
N ARG A 139 -4.42 2.31 14.27
CA ARG A 139 -3.95 3.69 14.21
C ARG A 139 -4.50 4.52 15.35
N ASN A 140 -5.80 4.46 15.61
CA ASN A 140 -6.39 5.21 16.73
C ASN A 140 -5.87 4.70 18.09
N ALA A 141 -5.62 3.40 18.23
CA ALA A 141 -5.04 2.81 19.45
C ALA A 141 -3.56 3.20 19.66
N SER A 142 -2.83 3.56 18.60
CA SER A 142 -1.42 3.99 18.71
C SER A 142 -1.22 5.34 19.41
N GLY A 143 -2.29 6.14 19.58
CA GLY A 143 -2.21 7.46 20.20
C GLY A 143 -1.45 8.52 19.39
N LEU A 144 -1.04 8.20 18.16
CA LEU A 144 -0.32 9.13 17.28
C LEU A 144 -1.20 10.31 16.87
N SER A 145 -0.59 11.50 16.83
CA SER A 145 -1.20 12.71 16.31
C SER A 145 -0.65 13.01 14.91
N PHE A 146 -1.51 13.48 14.01
CA PHE A 146 -1.14 13.80 12.64
C PHE A 146 -1.69 15.18 12.26
N ASP A 147 -0.93 15.91 11.44
CA ASP A 147 -1.43 17.11 10.80
C ASP A 147 -2.34 16.72 9.61
N GLY A 148 -3.53 17.33 9.55
CA GLY A 148 -4.50 17.12 8.49
C GLY A 148 -5.29 15.81 8.61
N ASP A 149 -5.71 15.25 7.46
CA ASP A 149 -6.49 14.02 7.46
C ASP A 149 -5.60 12.82 7.79
N LEU A 150 -6.06 11.99 8.72
CA LEU A 150 -5.32 10.84 9.24
C LEU A 150 -4.90 9.84 8.14
N PRO A 151 -3.67 9.31 8.17
CA PRO A 151 -3.22 8.27 7.23
C PRO A 151 -4.13 7.05 7.25
N THR A 152 -4.39 6.47 6.08
CA THR A 152 -5.22 5.26 5.93
C THR A 152 -4.35 4.08 5.53
N PHE A 153 -4.91 2.87 5.46
CA PHE A 153 -4.16 1.69 4.99
C PHE A 153 -3.52 1.92 3.61
N HIS A 154 -4.12 2.75 2.75
CA HIS A 154 -3.55 3.09 1.44
C HIS A 154 -2.19 3.80 1.53
N GLU A 155 -1.87 4.46 2.65
CA GLU A 155 -0.58 5.12 2.83
C GLU A 155 0.58 4.13 3.02
N LEU A 156 0.31 2.86 3.35
CA LEU A 156 1.33 1.79 3.35
C LEU A 156 1.97 1.60 1.97
N ARG A 157 1.19 1.81 0.90
CA ARG A 157 1.69 1.76 -0.47
C ARG A 157 2.61 2.94 -0.82
N SER A 158 2.35 4.12 -0.28
CA SER A 158 3.27 5.27 -0.45
C SER A 158 4.52 5.09 0.41
N LEU A 159 4.38 4.55 1.63
CA LEU A 159 5.51 4.18 2.48
C LEU A 159 6.42 3.18 1.78
N SER A 160 5.85 2.10 1.23
CA SER A 160 6.57 1.11 0.40
C SER A 160 7.40 1.78 -0.69
N ALA A 161 6.78 2.64 -1.52
CA ALA A 161 7.48 3.33 -2.60
C ALA A 161 8.65 4.21 -2.10
N ARG A 162 8.49 4.90 -0.97
CA ARG A 162 9.56 5.74 -0.40
C ARG A 162 10.69 4.91 0.18
N LEU A 163 10.38 3.83 0.89
CA LEU A 163 11.40 2.93 1.43
C LEU A 163 12.21 2.26 0.31
N TYR A 164 11.54 1.73 -0.72
CA TYR A 164 12.22 1.12 -1.85
C TYR A 164 12.97 2.11 -2.74
N ARG A 165 12.50 3.36 -2.83
CA ARG A 165 13.28 4.43 -3.48
C ARG A 165 14.65 4.56 -2.82
N ASN A 166 14.68 4.60 -1.49
CA ASN A 166 15.92 4.81 -0.76
C ASN A 166 16.78 3.55 -0.73
N GLN A 167 16.18 2.35 -0.61
CA GLN A 167 16.92 1.09 -0.52
C GLN A 167 17.45 0.58 -1.87
N ILE A 168 16.67 0.72 -2.96
CA ILE A 168 16.99 0.10 -4.26
C ILE A 168 17.00 1.12 -5.40
N GLY A 169 16.06 2.08 -5.40
CA GLY A 169 16.01 3.16 -6.37
C GLY A 169 14.63 3.41 -6.98
N ASP A 170 14.50 4.57 -7.63
CA ASP A 170 13.23 5.06 -8.18
C ASP A 170 12.57 4.13 -9.19
N LYS A 171 13.37 3.55 -10.10
CA LYS A 171 12.88 2.63 -11.13
C LYS A 171 12.30 1.36 -10.53
N PHE A 172 12.94 0.83 -9.49
CA PHE A 172 12.43 -0.35 -8.79
C PHE A 172 11.09 -0.06 -8.12
N ALA A 173 11.01 1.01 -7.33
CA ALA A 173 9.78 1.42 -6.66
C ALA A 173 8.63 1.65 -7.67
N GLN A 174 8.91 2.28 -8.80
CA GLN A 174 7.93 2.50 -9.87
C GLN A 174 7.39 1.20 -10.47
N ARG A 175 8.28 0.26 -10.80
CA ARG A 175 7.91 -1.05 -11.38
C ARG A 175 7.12 -1.88 -10.37
N LEU A 176 7.54 -1.92 -9.11
CA LEU A 176 6.84 -2.63 -8.04
C LEU A 176 5.39 -2.13 -7.87
N LEU A 177 5.18 -0.83 -7.95
CA LEU A 177 3.83 -0.27 -7.87
C LEU A 177 3.01 -0.46 -9.17
N GLY A 178 3.61 -0.90 -10.28
CA GLY A 178 2.91 -1.04 -11.57
C GLY A 178 2.50 0.32 -12.16
N HIS A 179 3.29 1.38 -11.91
CA HIS A 179 3.03 2.70 -12.47
C HIS A 179 3.67 2.83 -13.85
N LYS A 180 2.84 3.07 -14.88
CA LYS A 180 3.30 3.26 -16.27
C LYS A 180 4.03 4.59 -16.49
N SER A 181 3.66 5.66 -15.77
CA SER A 181 4.23 6.99 -15.93
C SER A 181 4.98 7.48 -14.69
N ASP A 182 6.04 8.24 -14.93
CA ASP A 182 6.86 8.84 -13.88
C ASP A 182 6.06 9.86 -13.05
N SER A 183 5.12 10.57 -13.67
CA SER A 183 4.22 11.51 -12.99
C SER A 183 3.38 10.83 -11.90
N MET A 184 2.94 9.59 -12.14
CA MET A 184 2.22 8.80 -11.14
C MET A 184 3.15 8.25 -10.07
N ALA A 185 4.37 7.85 -10.44
CA ALA A 185 5.36 7.36 -9.49
C ALA A 185 5.85 8.47 -8.54
N ALA A 186 6.10 9.67 -9.05
CA ALA A 186 6.53 10.83 -8.28
C ALA A 186 5.55 11.15 -7.14
N ARG A 187 4.23 11.09 -7.40
CA ARG A 187 3.19 11.32 -6.37
C ARG A 187 3.27 10.35 -5.19
N TYR A 188 3.74 9.11 -5.39
CA TYR A 188 3.85 8.11 -4.33
C TYR A 188 5.20 8.19 -3.59
N ARG A 189 6.23 8.73 -4.25
CA ARG A 189 7.54 9.03 -3.64
C ARG A 189 7.55 10.31 -2.81
N ASP A 190 6.61 11.22 -3.07
CA ASP A 190 6.48 12.48 -2.34
C ASP A 190 6.05 12.28 -0.88
N SER A 191 6.91 12.74 0.05
CA SER A 191 6.68 12.73 1.51
C SER A 191 5.66 13.78 1.96
N ARG A 192 5.30 14.75 1.11
CA ARG A 192 4.39 15.87 1.42
C ARG A 192 4.83 16.65 2.66
N GLY A 193 6.12 16.88 2.80
CA GLY A 193 6.71 17.62 3.92
C GLY A 193 6.76 16.85 5.24
N ARG A 194 6.41 15.56 5.27
CA ARG A 194 6.46 14.73 6.48
C ARG A 194 7.87 14.31 6.88
N GLU A 195 8.80 14.28 5.94
CA GLU A 195 10.18 13.87 6.14
C GLU A 195 11.10 14.79 5.36
N TRP A 196 12.27 15.10 5.93
CA TRP A 196 13.36 15.79 5.24
C TRP A 196 14.05 14.82 4.27
N ASP A 197 14.21 15.23 3.01
CA ASP A 197 14.98 14.44 2.03
C ASP A 197 16.47 14.59 2.34
N LYS A 198 17.08 13.55 2.91
CA LYS A 198 18.50 13.55 3.25
C LYS A 198 19.31 13.31 1.98
N ILE A 199 20.13 14.28 1.60
CA ILE A 199 21.00 14.17 0.42
C ILE A 199 22.23 13.34 0.80
N GLU A 200 22.34 12.14 0.25
CA GLU A 200 23.50 11.28 0.40
C GLU A 200 24.50 11.52 -0.74
N ILE A 201 25.79 11.66 -0.39
CA ILE A 201 26.88 11.72 -1.37
C ILE A 201 27.44 10.32 -1.51
N ASN A 202 27.04 9.61 -2.56
CA ASN A 202 27.65 8.33 -2.91
C ASN A 202 29.10 8.61 -3.35
N LYS A 203 30.06 8.20 -2.51
CA LYS A 203 31.48 8.18 -2.84
C LYS A 203 31.84 6.94 -3.63
#